data_AF-A0A356KPX0-F1
#
_entry.id   AF-A0A356KPX0-F1
#
_cell.length_a   1.000
_cell.length_b   1.000
_cell.length_c   1.000
_cell.angle_alpha   90.00
_cell.angle_beta   90.00
_cell.angle_gamma   90.00
#
_symmetry.space_group_name_H-M   'P 1'
#
loop_
_entity.id
_entity.type
_entity.pdbx_description
1 polymer ?
#
loop_
_entity_poly.entity_id
_entity_poly.type
_entity_poly.pdbx_seq_one_letter_code
_entity_poly.pdbx_strand_id
1 'polypeptide(L)' 'RIQFTPDLLPSDITGVSIYDQQEQRFVFKPGPVFANVVLADEINR' A
#
# COMPACT_ATOMS: atom_id res chain seq x y z
N ARG A 1 3.25 -9.69 3.02
CA ARG A 1 3.91 -9.49 4.33
C ARG A 1 4.21 -8.00 4.43
N ILE A 2 3.87 -7.37 5.55
CA ILE A 2 4.20 -5.98 5.85
C ILE A 2 5.16 -6.01 7.03
N GLN A 3 6.32 -5.38 6.86
CA GLN A 3 7.27 -5.14 7.93
C GLN A 3 7.01 -3.72 8.44
N PHE A 4 6.61 -3.58 9.70
CA PHE A 4 6.41 -2.26 10.28
C PHE A 4 7.76 -1.66 10.67
N THR A 5 8.23 -0.71 9.86
CA THR A 5 9.39 0.12 10.14
C THR A 5 8.95 1.57 10.39
N PRO A 6 9.70 2.39 11.15
CA PRO A 6 9.29 3.76 11.49
C PRO A 6 9.10 4.71 10.30
N ASP A 7 9.69 4.37 9.15
CA ASP A 7 9.62 5.09 7.89
C ASP A 7 8.47 4.63 6.97
N LEU A 8 7.76 3.56 7.33
CA LEU A 8 6.66 3.02 6.53
C LEU A 8 5.51 4.04 6.44
N LEU A 9 5.18 4.48 5.23
CA LEU A 9 4.10 5.43 5.04
C LEU A 9 2.75 4.70 4.95
N PRO A 10 1.65 5.35 5.37
CA PRO A 10 0.31 4.78 5.20
C PRO A 10 0.00 4.38 3.76
N SER A 11 0.50 5.15 2.78
CA SER A 11 0.36 4.87 1.34
C SER A 11 1.04 3.58 0.90
N ASP A 12 2.10 3.14 1.58
CA ASP A 12 2.78 1.88 1.28
C ASP A 12 1.97 0.67 1.74
N ILE A 13 0.98 0.89 2.62
CA ILE A 13 0.07 -0.13 3.15
C ILE A 13 -1.26 -0.12 2.40
N THR A 14 -1.87 1.06 2.27
CA THR A 14 -3.19 1.24 1.65
C THR A 14 -3.11 1.36 0.13
N GLY A 15 -2.01 1.86 -0.41
CA GLY A 15 -1.85 2.10 -1.84
C GLY A 15 -2.00 3.57 -2.21
N VAL A 16 -1.98 3.83 -3.52
CA VAL A 16 -1.87 5.18 -4.08
C VAL A 16 -2.71 5.31 -5.34
N SER A 17 -3.21 6.52 -5.60
CA SER A 17 -3.81 6.87 -6.88
C SER A 17 -2.76 7.48 -7.79
N ILE A 18 -2.50 6.83 -8.92
CA ILE A 18 -1.52 7.27 -9.92
C ILE A 18 -2.28 7.80 -11.13
N TYR A 19 -1.84 8.94 -11.67
CA TYR A 19 -2.40 9.43 -12.92
C TYR A 19 -1.90 8.57 -14.09
N ASP A 20 -2.82 7.91 -14.78
CA ASP A 20 -2.54 7.16 -15.99
C ASP A 20 -2.71 8.06 -17.21
N GLN A 21 -1.61 8.30 -17.93
CA GLN A 21 -1.60 9.17 -19.11
C GLN A 21 -2.29 8.54 -20.33
N GLN A 22 -2.39 7.21 -20.43
CA GLN A 22 -3.10 6.58 -21.54
C GLN A 22 -4.61 6.70 -21.35
N GLU A 23 -5.07 6.51 -20.11
CA GLU A 23 -6.51 6.57 -19.78
C GLU A 23 -6.98 7.98 -19.38
N GLN A 24 -6.07 8.96 -19.26
CA GLN A 24 -6.34 10.33 -18.82
C GLN A 24 -7.13 10.40 -17.51
N ARG A 25 -6.84 9.48 -16.58
CA ARG A 25 -7.54 9.39 -15.30
C ARG A 25 -6.62 8.91 -14.18
N PHE A 26 -7.04 9.16 -12.95
CA PHE A 26 -6.40 8.54 -11.79
C PHE A 26 -6.85 7.09 -11.66
N VAL A 27 -5.87 6.18 -11.56
CA VAL A 27 -6.08 4.75 -11.32
C VAL A 27 -5.53 4.42 -9.94
N PHE A 28 -6.39 3.83 -9.10
CA PHE A 28 -5.97 3.37 -7.78
C PHE A 28 -5.14 2.08 -7.91
N LYS A 29 -3.95 2.10 -7.31
CA LYS A 29 -3.09 0.93 -7.13
C LYS A 29 -3.22 0.49 -5.66
N PRO A 30 -3.92 -0.61 -5.38
CA PRO A 30 -4.14 -1.06 -4.01
C PRO A 30 -2.82 -1.51 -3.38
N GLY A 31 -2.63 -1.15 -2.11
CA GLY A 31 -1.51 -1.59 -1.31
C GLY A 31 -1.68 -3.01 -0.77
N PRO A 32 -0.66 -3.53 -0.05
CA PRO A 32 -0.64 -4.90 0.47
C PRO A 32 -1.78 -5.23 1.45
N VAL A 33 -2.42 -4.24 2.06
CA VAL A 33 -3.55 -4.47 2.99
C VAL A 33 -4.79 -5.05 2.29
N PHE A 34 -4.90 -4.90 0.97
CA PHE A 34 -6.01 -5.42 0.17
C PHE A 34 -5.85 -6.90 -0.22
N ALA A 35 -4.77 -7.56 0.20
CA ALA A 35 -4.59 -9.00 -0.02
C ALA A 35 -5.58 -9.81 0.82
N ASN A 36 -5.93 -11.02 0.35
CA ASN A 36 -6.80 -11.95 1.08
C ASN A 36 -6.26 -12.32 2.47
N VAL A 37 -4.93 -12.37 2.60
CA VAL A 37 -4.23 -12.64 3.86
C VAL A 37 -3.01 -11.74 3.95
N VAL A 38 -2.83 -11.10 5.10
CA VAL A 38 -1.69 -10.22 5.38
C VAL A 38 -0.93 -10.75 6.59
N LEU A 39 0.36 -10.99 6.41
CA LEU A 39 1.30 -11.27 7.50
C LEU A 39 1.95 -9.95 7.93
N ALA A 40 1.71 -9.53 9.16
CA ALA A 40 2.26 -8.32 9.77
C ALA A 40 3.40 -8.69 10.73
N ASP A 41 4.56 -8.04 10.57
CA ASP A 41 5.75 -8.27 11.39
C ASP A 41 6.20 -6.95 12.03
N GLU A 42 6.74 -7.01 13.26
CA GLU A 42 7.17 -5.84 14.07
C GLU A 42 6.09 -4.76 14.34
N ILE A 43 4.80 -5.10 14.38
CA ILE A 43 3.69 -4.13 14.58
C ILE A 43 3.74 -3.36 15.91
N ASN A 44 4.31 -3.96 16.96
CA ASN A 44 4.39 -3.38 18.31
C ASN A 44 5.82 -2.93 18.65
N ARG A 45 6.69 -2.80 17.65
CA ARG A 45 8.06 -2.40 17.87
C ARG A 45 8.19 -0.92 18.23
#